data_AF-A0AAW9V5D6-F1
#
_entry.id   AF-A0AAW9V5D6-F1
#
_cell.length_a   1.000
_cell.length_b   1.000
_cell.length_c   1.000
_cell.angle_alpha   90.00
_cell.angle_beta   90.00
_cell.angle_gamma   90.00
#
_symmetry.space_group_name_H-M   'P 1'
#
loop_
_entity.id
_entity.type
_entity.pdbx_description
1 polymer ?
#
loop_
_entity_poly.entity_id
_entity_poly.type
_entity_poly.pdbx_seq_one_letter_code
_entity_poly.pdbx_strand_id
1 'polypeptide(L)' 'MHHQSDIAAAFRESVLRNSKGYQFLHTKDFVSALRRRGIHFSDVEANTWIAREQTYFVDKTPDHSENRLWMMANMGRVL' A
#
# COMPACT_ATOMS: atom_id res chain seq x y z
N MET A 1 -20.22 -4.11 8.79
CA MET A 1 -19.31 -3.16 8.11
C MET A 1 -17.84 -3.57 8.28
N HIS A 2 -17.51 -4.87 8.18
CA HIS A 2 -16.19 -5.41 8.57
C HIS A 2 -15.11 -5.29 7.48
N HIS A 3 -15.51 -5.29 6.21
CA HIS A 3 -14.57 -5.28 5.08
C HIS A 3 -13.61 -4.09 5.06
N GLN A 4 -14.06 -2.86 5.37
CA GLN A 4 -13.17 -1.70 5.34
C GLN A 4 -12.07 -1.76 6.41
N SER A 5 -12.42 -2.25 7.60
CA SER A 5 -11.44 -2.46 8.68
C SER A 5 -10.42 -3.55 8.31
N ASP A 6 -10.87 -4.60 7.63
CA ASP A 6 -10.00 -5.69 7.16
C ASP A 6 -9.06 -5.24 6.04
N ILE A 7 -9.53 -4.41 5.10
CA ILE A 7 -8.69 -3.83 4.05
C ILE A 7 -7.63 -2.90 4.66
N ALA A 8 -8.01 -2.03 5.59
CA ALA A 8 -7.07 -1.16 6.29
C ALA A 8 -6.07 -1.93 7.17
N ALA A 9 -6.47 -3.08 7.73
CA ALA A 9 -5.56 -3.99 8.45
C ALA A 9 -4.57 -4.67 7.50
N ALA A 10 -5.04 -5.15 6.34
CA ALA A 10 -4.18 -5.71 5.31
C ALA A 10 -3.15 -4.69 4.79
N PHE A 11 -3.57 -3.44 4.60
CA PHE A 11 -2.65 -2.37 4.18
C PHE A 11 -1.53 -2.18 5.20
N ARG A 12 -1.88 -1.98 6.48
CA ARG A 12 -0.89 -1.81 7.57
C ARG A 12 0.08 -2.99 7.69
N GLU A 13 -0.41 -4.21 7.51
CA GLU A 13 0.43 -5.42 7.50
C GLU A 13 1.42 -5.45 6.32
N SER A 14 1.02 -4.91 5.16
CA SER A 14 1.87 -4.87 3.97
C SER A 14 2.92 -3.75 3.98
N VAL A 15 2.86 -2.79 4.92
CA VAL A 15 3.82 -1.70 5.02
C VAL A 15 5.13 -2.21 5.64
N LEU A 16 6.20 -2.10 4.85
CA LEU A 16 7.57 -2.39 5.24
C LEU A 16 8.32 -1.11 5.63
N ARG A 17 9.42 -1.26 6.36
CA ARG A 17 10.34 -0.16 6.71
C ARG A 17 11.76 -0.51 6.25
N ASN A 18 12.41 0.40 5.51
CA ASN A 18 13.80 0.19 5.10
C ASN A 18 14.80 0.67 6.19
N SER A 19 16.10 0.45 5.95
CA SER A 19 17.18 0.83 6.88
C SER A 19 17.28 2.33 7.17
N LYS A 20 16.77 3.19 6.28
CA LYS A 20 16.69 4.65 6.46
C LYS A 20 15.39 5.09 7.15
N GLY A 21 14.54 4.14 7.55
CA GLY A 21 13.29 4.42 8.26
C GLY A 21 12.10 4.74 7.36
N TYR A 22 12.25 4.73 6.02
CA TYR A 22 11.14 4.99 5.11
C TYR A 22 10.12 3.85 5.12
N GLN A 23 8.83 4.21 5.15
CA GLN A 23 7.72 3.29 5.02
C GLN A 23 7.31 3.15 3.56
N PHE A 24 7.16 1.90 3.10
CA PHE A 24 6.85 1.57 1.73
C PHE A 24 6.14 0.22 1.61
N LEU A 25 5.52 -0.06 0.47
CA LEU A 25 4.97 -1.36 0.13
C LEU A 25 4.93 -1.55 -1.38
N HIS A 26 4.88 -2.81 -1.83
CA HIS A 26 4.45 -3.12 -3.19
C HIS A 26 2.97 -3.52 -3.24
N THR A 27 2.28 -3.23 -4.34
CA THR A 27 0.88 -3.62 -4.55
C THR A 27 0.65 -5.11 -4.34
N LYS A 28 1.56 -5.97 -4.82
CA LYS A 28 1.45 -7.42 -4.62
C LYS A 28 1.47 -7.84 -3.15
N ASP A 29 2.15 -7.09 -2.29
CA ASP A 29 2.24 -7.39 -0.85
C ASP A 29 0.90 -7.09 -0.19
N PHE A 30 0.28 -5.98 -0.58
CA PHE A 30 -1.07 -5.62 -0.15
C PHE A 30 -2.12 -6.63 -0.66
N VAL A 31 -2.09 -6.99 -1.95
CA VAL A 31 -2.97 -8.02 -2.52
C VAL A 31 -2.80 -9.36 -1.82
N SER A 32 -1.57 -9.74 -1.48
CA SER A 32 -1.31 -10.96 -0.70
C SER A 32 -1.90 -10.89 0.71
N ALA A 33 -1.81 -9.73 1.37
CA ALA A 33 -2.41 -9.52 2.69
C ALA A 33 -3.94 -9.51 2.66
N LEU A 34 -4.54 -9.02 1.57
CA LEU A 34 -5.99 -9.10 1.33
C LEU A 34 -6.45 -10.53 1.12
N ARG A 35 -5.72 -11.32 0.31
CA ARG A 35 -6.05 -12.73 0.06
C ARG A 35 -6.01 -13.58 1.33
N ARG A 36 -5.08 -13.32 2.25
CA ARG A 36 -5.04 -13.97 3.58
C ARG A 36 -6.32 -13.75 4.41
N ARG A 37 -7.09 -12.70 4.09
CA ARG A 37 -8.38 -12.35 4.73
C ARG A 37 -9.59 -12.72 3.88
N GLY A 38 -9.41 -13.46 2.78
CA GLY A 38 -10.49 -13.81 1.85
C GLY A 38 -10.98 -12.64 0.99
N ILE A 39 -10.20 -11.55 0.89
CA ILE A 39 -10.51 -10.39 0.05
C ILE A 39 -9.70 -10.48 -1.23
N HIS A 40 -10.38 -10.46 -2.37
CA HIS A 40 -9.77 -10.64 -3.67
C HIS A 40 -9.80 -9.33 -4.44
N PHE A 41 -8.67 -8.62 -4.45
CA PHE A 41 -8.44 -7.48 -5.34
C PHE A 41 -7.50 -7.89 -6.47
N SER A 42 -7.73 -7.30 -7.65
CA SER A 42 -6.70 -7.13 -8.67
C SER A 42 -5.69 -6.05 -8.24
N ASP A 43 -4.53 -6.02 -8.89
CA ASP A 43 -3.51 -5.01 -8.64
C ASP A 43 -4.06 -3.59 -8.89
N VAL A 44 -4.89 -3.41 -9.94
CA VAL A 44 -5.52 -2.12 -10.29
C VAL A 44 -6.51 -1.66 -9.21
N GLU A 45 -7.33 -2.57 -8.67
CA GLU A 45 -8.25 -2.26 -7.57
C GLU A 45 -7.49 -1.91 -6.29
N ALA A 46 -6.42 -2.64 -6.00
CA ALA A 46 -5.54 -2.36 -4.88
C ALA A 46 -4.86 -0.98 -5.02
N ASN A 47 -4.33 -0.67 -6.21
CA ASN A 47 -3.74 0.63 -6.53
C ASN A 47 -4.75 1.77 -6.37
N THR A 48 -5.97 1.57 -6.87
CA THR A 48 -7.07 2.55 -6.75
C THR A 48 -7.45 2.77 -5.29
N TRP A 49 -7.51 1.71 -4.48
CA TRP A 49 -7.79 1.81 -3.06
C TRP A 49 -6.69 2.56 -2.31
N ILE A 50 -5.41 2.24 -2.55
CA ILE A 50 -4.28 2.95 -1.92
C ILE A 50 -4.32 4.44 -2.28
N ALA A 51 -4.47 4.76 -3.57
CA ALA A 51 -4.54 6.15 -4.04
C ALA A 51 -5.65 6.96 -3.38
N ARG A 52 -6.80 6.33 -3.13
CA ARG A 52 -7.98 6.98 -2.53
C ARG A 52 -7.89 7.10 -1.01
N GLU A 53 -7.49 6.03 -0.34
CA GLU A 53 -7.61 5.91 1.12
C GLU A 53 -6.31 6.23 1.87
N GLN A 54 -5.15 6.12 1.21
CA GLN A 54 -3.83 6.28 1.83
C GLN A 54 -3.08 7.45 1.22
N THR A 55 -3.63 8.66 1.38
CA THR A 55 -3.15 9.90 0.75
C THR A 55 -1.71 10.30 1.12
N TYR A 56 -1.17 9.75 2.21
CA TYR A 56 0.23 9.94 2.59
C TYR A 56 1.21 9.02 1.82
N PHE A 57 0.73 7.99 1.12
CA PHE A 57 1.56 7.14 0.26
C PHE A 57 1.46 7.61 -1.19
N VAL A 58 2.61 7.75 -1.83
CA VAL A 58 2.73 8.19 -3.23
C VAL A 58 3.37 7.10 -4.07
N ASP A 59 2.92 7.00 -5.32
CA ASP A 59 3.47 6.09 -6.32
C ASP A 59 4.89 6.52 -6.72
N LYS A 60 5.85 5.60 -6.61
CA LYS A 60 7.27 5.75 -6.96
C LYS A 60 7.71 4.68 -7.95
N THR A 61 6.78 4.05 -8.64
CA THR A 61 7.05 2.99 -9.61
C THR A 61 7.89 3.56 -10.76
N PRO A 62 9.09 3.00 -11.03
CA PRO A 62 9.97 3.50 -12.09
C PRO A 62 9.52 3.05 -13.49
N ASP A 63 8.65 2.05 -13.55
CA ASP A 63 8.11 1.46 -14.77
C ASP A 63 6.58 1.63 -14.86
N HIS A 64 5.96 1.06 -15.89
CA HIS A 64 4.50 1.05 -16.09
C HIS A 64 3.82 -0.18 -15.46
N SER A 65 4.45 -0.84 -14.48
CA SER A 65 3.90 -2.03 -13.83
C SER A 65 2.75 -1.69 -12.87
N GLU A 66 1.76 -2.57 -12.79
CA GLU A 66 0.71 -2.49 -11.76
C GLU A 66 1.20 -2.98 -10.38
N ASN A 67 2.37 -3.64 -10.30
CA ASN A 67 3.02 -3.92 -9.02
C ASN A 67 3.73 -2.68 -8.48
N ARG A 68 2.95 -1.63 -8.23
CA ARG A 68 3.44 -0.30 -7.90
C ARG A 68 4.23 -0.29 -6.60
N LEU A 69 5.27 0.54 -6.56
CA LEU A 69 5.98 0.88 -5.34
C LEU A 69 5.33 2.10 -4.71
N TRP A 70 4.67 1.91 -3.59
CA TRP A 70 4.07 2.99 -2.80
C TRP A 70 5.01 3.37 -1.66
N MET A 71 5.33 4.65 -1.51
CA MET A 71 6.17 5.17 -0.43
C MET A 71 5.50 6.32 0.30
N MET A 72 5.62 6.35 1.62
CA MET A 72 5.11 7.47 2.41
C MET A 72 5.85 8.78 2.06
N ALA A 73 5.09 9.82 1.76
CA ALA A 73 5.57 11.14 1.38
C ALA A 73 6.18 11.89 2.57
N ASN A 74 7.04 12.87 2.27
CA ASN A 74 7.63 13.82 3.23
C ASN A 74 8.40 13.24 4.42
N MET A 75 8.75 11.94 4.40
CA MET A 75 9.61 11.34 5.43
C MET A 75 11.03 11.94 5.39
N GLY A 76 11.29 12.93 6.24
CA GLY A 76 12.56 13.68 6.28
C GLY A 76 12.41 15.20 6.18
N ARG A 77 11.18 15.72 5.98
CA ARG A 77 10.87 17.12 6.27
C ARG A 77 10.14 17.19 7.60
N VAL A 78 10.77 17.80 8.61
CA VAL A 78 10.04 18.38 9.75
C VAL A 78 9.40 19.66 9.22
N LEU A 79 8.07 19.77 9.31
CA LEU A 79 7.38 21.06 9.13
C LEU A 79 7.54 21.90 10.40
#